data_AF-A0AAQ3TAP1-F1
#
_entry.id   AF-A0AAQ3TAP1-F1
#
_cell.length_a   1.000
_cell.length_b   1.000
_cell.length_c   1.000
_cell.angle_alpha   90.00
_cell.angle_beta   90.00
_cell.angle_gamma   90.00
#
_symmetry.space_group_name_H-M   'P 1'
#
loop_
_entity.id
_entity.type
_entity.pdbx_description
1 polymer ?
#
loop_
_entity_poly.entity_id
_entity_poly.type
_entity_poly.pdbx_seq_one_letter_code
_entity_poly.pdbx_strand_id
1 'polypeptide(L)'
;MLILEGLASNHDNCADIRRDSELISKIIGFISYTSGNAARQKAVVCASLRILEDSRSSIKVWEPTMDIIAKLALAEDARQEIGSNRVITGKLMHAFLGRYGPTNMHYSRPLRLVAGEALANLAIESAANCLNLCAHSTDKIRSLGGNEHLSYALPVVMAKMMAVEGKQLETLMGLVSQISNIIPECVIHCLESQLGVSAFVQKMVSALHASKKPSPEYPRMRRVILELTISIIESHPCYTTIFIEKGLMEALTKIESNPSKVEKYRIFLGNAGVVLESGLSLLFIVARAKILIDYSAPTP
;
A
#
# COMPACT_ATOMS: atom_id res chain seq x y z
N MET A 1 31.20 -2.95 4.72
CA MET A 1 30.03 -2.21 4.22
C MET A 1 30.38 -0.84 3.65
N LEU A 2 31.21 -0.04 4.31
CA LEU A 2 31.82 1.16 3.73
C LEU A 2 32.51 0.91 2.37
N ILE A 3 33.04 -0.31 2.17
CA ILE A 3 33.63 -0.73 0.90
C ILE A 3 32.58 -0.86 -0.21
N LEU A 4 31.43 -1.48 0.07
CA LEU A 4 30.32 -1.56 -0.90
C LEU A 4 29.73 -0.18 -1.19
N GLU A 5 29.62 0.67 -0.17
CA GLU A 5 29.21 2.07 -0.32
C GLU A 5 30.18 2.88 -1.20
N GLY A 6 31.50 2.72 -0.97
CA GLY A 6 32.53 3.33 -1.80
C GLY A 6 32.57 2.76 -3.22
N LEU A 7 32.39 1.44 -3.39
CA LEU A 7 32.38 0.80 -4.71
C LEU A 7 31.12 1.20 -5.51
N ALA A 8 29.95 1.25 -4.88
CA ALA A 8 28.68 1.59 -5.54
C ALA A 8 28.55 3.07 -5.92
N SER A 9 29.43 3.94 -5.42
CA SER A 9 29.53 5.34 -5.88
C SER A 9 30.15 5.51 -7.27
N ASN A 10 30.73 4.45 -7.86
CA ASN A 10 31.29 4.45 -9.21
C ASN A 10 30.43 3.61 -10.17
N HIS A 11 30.14 4.16 -11.34
CA HIS A 11 29.33 3.54 -12.39
C HIS A 11 29.85 2.17 -12.87
N ASP A 12 31.15 2.05 -13.12
CA ASP A 12 31.72 0.83 -13.72
C ASP A 12 31.74 -0.30 -12.70
N ASN A 13 32.03 0.04 -11.45
CA ASN A 13 31.90 -0.89 -10.32
C ASN A 13 30.46 -1.38 -10.15
N CYS A 14 29.46 -0.51 -10.30
CA CYS A 14 28.05 -0.92 -10.27
C CYS A 14 27.69 -1.88 -11.42
N ALA A 15 28.23 -1.65 -12.61
CA ALA A 15 28.02 -2.53 -13.76
C ALA A 15 28.67 -3.92 -13.55
N ASP A 16 29.84 -3.96 -12.92
CA ASP A 16 30.55 -5.19 -12.61
C ASP A 16 29.90 -5.97 -11.47
N ILE A 17 29.48 -5.28 -10.40
CA ILE A 17 28.68 -5.87 -9.30
C ILE A 17 27.37 -6.45 -9.83
N ARG A 18 26.71 -5.79 -10.80
CA ARG A 18 25.49 -6.28 -11.43
C ARG A 18 25.71 -7.60 -12.17
N ARG A 19 26.85 -7.75 -12.85
CA ARG A 19 27.17 -8.89 -13.71
C ARG A 19 27.63 -10.11 -12.91
N ASP A 20 28.14 -9.89 -11.71
CA ASP A 20 28.63 -10.95 -10.84
C ASP A 20 27.49 -11.55 -9.99
N SER A 21 26.84 -12.58 -10.53
CA SER A 21 25.75 -13.31 -9.87
C SER A 21 26.19 -14.00 -8.58
N GLU A 22 27.46 -14.39 -8.46
CA GLU A 22 28.01 -15.03 -7.27
C GLU A 22 28.24 -14.01 -6.16
N LEU A 23 28.73 -12.82 -6.50
CA LEU A 23 28.85 -11.68 -5.59
C LEU A 23 27.48 -11.21 -5.11
N ILE A 24 26.49 -11.10 -6.01
CA ILE A 24 25.10 -10.80 -5.64
C ILE A 24 24.56 -11.85 -4.67
N SER A 25 24.75 -13.13 -4.96
CA SER A 25 24.33 -14.24 -4.10
C SER A 25 25.00 -14.18 -2.72
N LYS A 26 26.29 -13.83 -2.66
CA LYS A 26 27.02 -13.63 -1.40
C LYS A 26 26.56 -12.39 -0.63
N ILE A 27 26.22 -11.30 -1.32
CA ILE A 27 25.64 -10.09 -0.69
C ILE A 27 24.26 -10.43 -0.10
N ILE A 28 23.41 -11.13 -0.85
CA ILE A 28 22.09 -11.59 -0.39
C ILE A 28 22.25 -12.54 0.80
N GLY A 29 23.10 -13.56 0.68
CA GLY A 29 23.39 -14.50 1.77
C GLY A 29 23.95 -13.82 3.01
N PHE A 30 24.80 -12.81 2.84
CA PHE A 30 25.32 -12.01 3.95
C PHE A 30 24.24 -11.15 4.61
N ILE A 31 23.30 -10.58 3.83
CA ILE A 31 22.14 -9.82 4.34
C ILE A 31 21.19 -10.75 5.10
N SER A 32 20.92 -11.96 4.58
CA SER A 32 20.07 -12.97 5.24
C SER A 32 20.70 -13.55 6.51
N TYR A 33 22.03 -13.74 6.53
CA TYR A 33 22.76 -14.24 7.70
C TYR A 33 22.87 -13.21 8.84
N THR A 34 22.74 -11.91 8.56
CA THR A 34 23.00 -10.82 9.51
C THR A 34 21.75 -10.23 10.17
N SER A 35 20.66 -11.01 10.27
CA SER A 35 19.34 -10.70 10.87
C SER A 35 19.39 -10.01 12.27
N GLY A 36 20.54 -9.95 12.94
CA GLY A 36 20.73 -9.26 14.22
C GLY A 36 21.28 -7.82 14.20
N ASN A 37 21.58 -7.17 13.06
CA ASN A 37 22.27 -5.88 13.08
C ASN A 37 21.69 -4.80 12.12
N ALA A 38 20.59 -4.18 12.56
CA ALA A 38 19.82 -3.14 11.85
C ALA A 38 20.64 -1.95 11.29
N ALA A 39 21.83 -1.67 11.84
CA ALA A 39 22.72 -0.59 11.36
C ALA A 39 23.35 -0.90 9.99
N ARG A 40 23.44 -2.17 9.60
CA ARG A 40 24.09 -2.61 8.35
C ARG A 40 23.10 -2.70 7.19
N GLN A 41 21.92 -3.28 7.35
CA GLN A 41 20.88 -3.26 6.29
C GLN A 41 20.57 -1.81 5.83
N LYS A 42 20.48 -0.90 6.80
CA LYS A 42 20.36 0.55 6.60
C LYS A 42 21.42 1.17 5.69
N ALA A 43 22.66 0.67 5.71
CA ALA A 43 23.73 1.21 4.87
C ALA A 43 23.64 0.78 3.39
N VAL A 44 23.07 -0.39 3.06
CA VAL A 44 22.83 -0.79 1.65
C VAL A 44 21.69 0.06 1.11
N VAL A 45 20.61 0.18 1.89
CA VAL A 45 19.47 1.02 1.55
C VAL A 45 19.91 2.49 1.40
N CYS A 46 20.76 3.02 2.28
CA CYS A 46 21.32 4.37 2.17
C CYS A 46 22.24 4.55 0.94
N ALA A 47 23.02 3.55 0.54
CA ALA A 47 23.84 3.61 -0.67
C ALA A 47 22.96 3.64 -1.93
N SER A 48 21.94 2.78 -2.01
CA SER A 48 20.93 2.79 -3.08
C SER A 48 20.13 4.11 -3.10
N LEU A 49 19.84 4.68 -1.93
CA LEU A 49 19.13 5.95 -1.77
C LEU A 49 19.96 7.12 -2.29
N ARG A 50 21.26 7.19 -1.98
CA ARG A 50 22.16 8.24 -2.49
C ARG A 50 22.31 8.20 -4.01
N ILE A 51 22.41 7.01 -4.61
CA ILE A 51 22.47 6.86 -6.07
C ILE A 51 21.17 7.30 -6.72
N LEU A 52 20.03 6.94 -6.11
CA LEU A 52 18.73 7.36 -6.58
C LEU A 52 18.51 8.86 -6.40
N GLU A 53 18.92 9.47 -5.28
CA GLU A 53 18.72 10.89 -4.95
C GLU A 53 19.59 11.86 -5.75
N ASP A 54 20.75 11.46 -6.25
CA ASP A 54 21.59 12.35 -7.05
C ASP A 54 20.91 12.69 -8.38
N SER A 55 20.41 13.91 -8.49
CA SER A 55 19.78 14.48 -9.68
C SER A 55 20.76 14.71 -10.85
N ARG A 56 22.06 14.47 -10.64
CA ARG A 56 23.09 14.39 -11.68
C ARG A 56 23.35 12.96 -12.17
N SER A 57 22.75 11.95 -11.53
CA SER A 57 22.85 10.56 -11.98
C SER A 57 22.16 10.38 -13.34
N SER A 58 22.86 9.79 -14.30
CA SER A 58 22.28 9.45 -15.60
C SER A 58 21.17 8.41 -15.41
N ILE A 59 20.08 8.52 -16.19
CA ILE A 59 19.02 7.48 -16.28
C ILE A 59 19.61 6.08 -16.50
N LYS A 60 20.80 5.99 -17.11
CA LYS A 60 21.57 4.74 -17.30
C LYS A 60 21.95 4.03 -15.99
N VAL A 61 22.07 4.75 -14.87
CA VAL A 61 22.41 4.19 -13.53
C VAL A 61 21.16 3.70 -12.79
N TRP A 62 19.97 4.16 -13.17
CA TRP A 62 18.72 3.80 -12.51
C TRP A 62 18.35 2.35 -12.75
N GLU A 63 18.56 1.81 -13.96
CA GLU A 63 18.21 0.43 -14.28
C GLU A 63 19.00 -0.57 -13.41
N PRO A 64 20.35 -0.52 -13.35
CA PRO A 64 21.13 -1.34 -12.41
C PRO A 64 20.72 -1.16 -10.94
N THR A 65 20.44 0.07 -10.52
CA THR A 65 20.08 0.36 -9.13
C THR A 65 18.72 -0.24 -8.76
N MET A 66 17.74 -0.14 -9.66
CA MET A 66 16.41 -0.71 -9.46
C MET A 66 16.42 -2.24 -9.54
N ASP A 67 17.28 -2.83 -10.38
CA ASP A 67 17.53 -4.29 -10.41
C ASP A 67 18.13 -4.78 -9.08
N ILE A 68 19.09 -4.05 -8.51
CA ILE A 68 19.62 -4.35 -7.17
C ILE A 68 18.50 -4.27 -6.12
N ILE A 69 17.67 -3.24 -6.16
CA ILE A 69 16.53 -3.10 -5.25
C ILE A 69 15.55 -4.26 -5.39
N ALA A 70 15.25 -4.70 -6.62
CA ALA A 70 14.37 -5.85 -6.86
C ALA A 70 14.92 -7.13 -6.22
N LYS A 71 16.23 -7.37 -6.35
CA LYS A 71 16.92 -8.52 -5.76
C LYS A 71 16.95 -8.46 -4.23
N LEU A 72 17.18 -7.27 -3.65
CA LEU A 72 17.14 -7.07 -2.20
C LEU A 72 15.74 -7.29 -1.62
N ALA A 73 14.71 -6.84 -2.32
CA ALA A 73 13.32 -6.97 -1.90
C ALA A 73 12.84 -8.43 -1.80
N LEU A 74 13.60 -9.41 -2.30
CA LEU A 74 13.31 -10.83 -2.09
C LEU A 74 13.45 -11.23 -0.61
N ALA A 75 14.36 -10.62 0.14
CA ALA A 75 14.53 -10.88 1.57
C ALA A 75 13.51 -10.09 2.41
N GLU A 76 12.81 -10.74 3.34
CA GLU A 76 11.72 -10.14 4.13
C GLU A 76 12.14 -8.87 4.87
N ASP A 77 13.26 -8.90 5.61
CA ASP A 77 13.76 -7.75 6.36
C ASP A 77 14.04 -6.53 5.45
N ALA A 78 14.75 -6.77 4.35
CA ALA A 78 15.06 -5.74 3.37
C ALA A 78 13.81 -5.22 2.66
N ARG A 79 12.84 -6.10 2.39
CA ARG A 79 11.54 -5.75 1.80
C ARG A 79 10.80 -4.73 2.66
N GLN A 80 10.76 -4.92 3.98
CA GLN A 80 10.08 -3.99 4.88
C GLN A 80 10.80 -2.64 4.97
N GLU A 81 12.14 -2.66 5.03
CA GLU A 81 12.93 -1.43 5.12
C GLU A 81 12.84 -0.60 3.83
N ILE A 82 13.00 -1.23 2.67
CA ILE A 82 12.92 -0.57 1.38
C ILE A 82 11.50 -0.08 1.09
N GLY A 83 10.48 -0.91 1.35
CA GLY A 83 9.09 -0.57 1.06
C GLY A 83 8.51 0.54 1.95
N SER A 84 9.12 0.78 3.10
CA SER A 84 8.81 1.94 3.96
C SER A 84 9.51 3.23 3.52
N ASN A 85 10.47 3.15 2.58
CA ASN A 85 11.27 4.30 2.14
C ASN A 85 10.59 5.09 1.01
N ARG A 86 10.03 6.25 1.38
CA ARG A 86 9.26 7.13 0.50
C ARG A 86 9.99 7.56 -0.78
N VAL A 87 11.30 7.77 -0.70
CA VAL A 87 12.13 8.19 -1.83
C VAL A 87 12.32 7.05 -2.82
N ILE A 88 12.68 5.86 -2.33
CA ILE A 88 12.88 4.68 -3.18
C ILE A 88 11.56 4.29 -3.85
N THR A 89 10.49 4.14 -3.06
CA THR A 89 9.17 3.78 -3.58
C THR A 89 8.65 4.80 -4.59
N GLY A 90 8.88 6.09 -4.34
CA GLY A 90 8.46 7.16 -5.26
C GLY A 90 9.20 7.12 -6.59
N LYS A 91 10.51 6.81 -6.59
CA LYS A 91 11.32 6.69 -7.81
C LYS A 91 11.04 5.40 -8.59
N LEU A 92 10.83 4.28 -7.89
CA LEU A 92 10.37 3.04 -8.52
C LEU A 92 9.03 3.23 -9.21
N MET A 93 8.05 3.82 -8.51
CA MET A 93 6.75 4.13 -9.08
C MET A 93 6.87 5.09 -10.26
N HIS A 94 7.75 6.10 -10.15
CA HIS A 94 8.00 7.02 -11.24
C HIS A 94 8.54 6.33 -12.50
N ALA A 95 9.58 5.50 -12.35
CA ALA A 95 10.18 4.78 -13.46
C ALA A 95 9.21 3.77 -14.07
N PHE A 96 8.44 3.05 -13.24
CA PHE A 96 7.45 2.07 -13.68
C PHE A 96 6.31 2.71 -14.50
N LEU A 97 5.70 3.78 -13.96
CA LEU A 97 4.54 4.47 -14.56
C LEU A 97 4.91 5.33 -15.78
N GLY A 98 6.17 5.71 -15.94
CA GLY A 98 6.67 6.14 -17.24
C GLY A 98 6.22 7.52 -17.75
N ARG A 99 5.70 8.44 -16.91
CA ARG A 99 5.47 9.84 -17.33
C ARG A 99 6.01 10.86 -16.32
N TYR A 100 6.78 11.81 -16.82
CA TYR A 100 7.17 13.04 -16.14
C TYR A 100 6.66 14.23 -16.95
N GLY A 101 5.71 15.00 -16.42
CA GLY A 101 5.38 16.32 -16.97
C GLY A 101 4.88 16.36 -18.42
N PRO A 102 4.77 17.58 -19.00
CA PRO A 102 4.18 17.82 -20.32
C PRO A 102 5.02 17.34 -21.52
N THR A 103 6.22 16.81 -21.28
CA THR A 103 7.08 16.27 -22.34
C THR A 103 6.97 14.75 -22.39
N ASN A 104 6.66 14.24 -23.59
CA ASN A 104 6.36 12.86 -23.92
C ASN A 104 7.60 11.93 -23.84
N MET A 105 8.37 11.98 -22.75
CA MET A 105 9.62 11.24 -22.58
C MET A 105 9.35 9.86 -21.97
N HIS A 106 9.45 8.82 -22.79
CA HIS A 106 9.28 7.43 -22.36
C HIS A 106 10.58 6.86 -21.76
N TYR A 107 10.54 6.38 -20.51
CA TYR A 107 11.62 5.57 -19.96
C TYR A 107 11.79 4.26 -20.77
N SER A 108 13.02 3.74 -20.81
CA SER A 108 13.32 2.50 -21.53
C SER A 108 12.51 1.33 -20.96
N ARG A 109 12.09 0.40 -21.84
CA ARG A 109 11.36 -0.82 -21.43
C ARG A 109 12.11 -1.63 -20.35
N PRO A 110 13.44 -1.82 -20.41
CA PRO A 110 14.18 -2.51 -19.35
C PRO A 110 14.06 -1.82 -17.98
N LEU A 111 14.21 -0.49 -17.93
CA LEU A 111 14.08 0.29 -16.68
C LEU A 111 12.68 0.13 -16.06
N ARG A 112 11.63 0.15 -16.89
CA ARG A 112 10.25 -0.06 -16.44
C ARG A 112 10.04 -1.47 -15.87
N LEU A 113 10.63 -2.49 -16.50
CA LEU A 113 10.51 -3.87 -16.05
C LEU A 113 11.17 -4.07 -14.68
N VAL A 114 12.41 -3.63 -14.51
CA VAL A 114 13.12 -3.79 -13.21
C VAL A 114 12.47 -2.95 -12.11
N ALA A 115 11.91 -1.78 -12.45
CA ALA A 115 11.14 -0.99 -11.50
C ALA A 115 9.83 -1.70 -11.08
N GLY A 116 9.12 -2.30 -12.04
CA GLY A 116 7.92 -3.09 -11.78
C GLY A 116 8.19 -4.34 -10.95
N GLU A 117 9.30 -5.04 -11.25
CA GLU A 117 9.76 -6.20 -10.49
C GLU A 117 10.10 -5.83 -9.05
N ALA A 118 10.84 -4.73 -8.84
CA ALA A 118 11.09 -4.22 -7.51
C ALA A 118 9.80 -3.89 -6.75
N LEU A 119 8.85 -3.20 -7.38
CA LEU A 119 7.55 -2.90 -6.76
C LEU A 119 6.79 -4.18 -6.39
N ALA A 120 6.79 -5.18 -7.28
CA ALA A 120 6.15 -6.47 -7.03
C ALA A 120 6.80 -7.20 -5.85
N ASN A 121 8.13 -7.26 -5.80
CA ASN A 121 8.86 -7.89 -4.70
C ASN A 121 8.68 -7.13 -3.39
N LEU A 122 8.50 -5.81 -3.43
CA LEU A 122 8.18 -5.02 -2.24
C LEU A 122 6.76 -5.28 -1.74
N ALA A 123 5.80 -5.48 -2.65
CA ALA A 123 4.40 -5.68 -2.34
C ALA A 123 4.05 -7.12 -1.93
N ILE A 124 4.76 -8.11 -2.49
CA ILE A 124 4.44 -9.53 -2.28
C ILE A 124 4.50 -9.85 -0.79
N GLU A 125 3.43 -10.46 -0.29
CA GLU A 125 3.25 -10.84 1.13
C GLU A 125 3.44 -9.68 2.14
N SER A 126 3.49 -8.42 1.68
CA SER A 126 3.68 -7.25 2.53
C SER A 126 2.56 -6.24 2.36
N ALA A 127 1.50 -6.48 3.15
CA ALA A 127 0.38 -5.58 3.38
C ALA A 127 0.81 -4.12 3.60
N ALA A 128 1.79 -3.92 4.49
CA ALA A 128 2.27 -2.61 4.90
C ALA A 128 2.95 -1.89 3.73
N ASN A 129 3.74 -2.61 2.93
CA ASN A 129 4.36 -2.03 1.75
C ASN A 129 3.35 -1.70 0.67
N CYS A 130 2.32 -2.53 0.45
CA CYS A 130 1.23 -2.17 -0.45
C CYS A 130 0.59 -0.82 -0.06
N LEU A 131 0.33 -0.63 1.24
CA LEU A 131 -0.21 0.62 1.78
C LEU A 131 0.77 1.80 1.60
N ASN A 132 2.06 1.59 1.82
CA ASN A 132 3.07 2.64 1.65
C ASN A 132 3.23 3.03 0.18
N LEU A 133 3.30 2.05 -0.73
CA LEU A 133 3.39 2.26 -2.17
C LEU A 133 2.23 3.12 -2.68
N CYS A 134 0.99 2.82 -2.27
CA CYS A 134 -0.18 3.62 -2.60
C CYS A 134 -0.12 5.03 -1.99
N ALA A 135 0.19 5.17 -0.70
CA ALA A 135 0.29 6.48 -0.03
C ALA A 135 1.41 7.38 -0.59
N HIS A 136 2.45 6.80 -1.17
CA HIS A 136 3.62 7.52 -1.72
C HIS A 136 3.44 7.88 -3.19
N SER A 137 2.44 7.31 -3.84
CA SER A 137 2.18 7.48 -5.27
C SER A 137 0.89 8.23 -5.57
N THR A 138 0.12 8.64 -4.54
CA THR A 138 -1.16 9.36 -4.62
C THR A 138 -1.19 10.48 -5.67
N ASP A 139 -0.24 11.42 -5.64
CA ASP A 139 -0.24 12.57 -6.56
C ASP A 139 0.12 12.18 -8.00
N LYS A 140 0.81 11.05 -8.16
CA LYS A 140 1.29 10.55 -9.46
C LYS A 140 0.27 9.63 -10.11
N ILE A 141 -0.37 8.75 -9.34
CA ILE A 141 -1.50 7.91 -9.79
C ILE A 141 -2.66 8.79 -10.25
N ARG A 142 -2.98 9.85 -9.48
CA ARG A 142 -4.03 10.82 -9.83
C ARG A 142 -3.76 11.56 -11.16
N SER A 143 -2.48 11.80 -11.51
CA SER A 143 -2.10 12.54 -12.72
C SER A 143 -1.85 11.68 -13.96
N LEU A 144 -1.67 10.35 -13.82
CA LEU A 144 -1.24 9.47 -14.92
C LEU A 144 -2.32 8.61 -15.58
N GLY A 145 -3.59 8.71 -15.17
CA GLY A 145 -4.65 7.86 -15.74
C GLY A 145 -4.44 6.37 -15.42
N GLY A 146 -4.05 6.05 -14.18
CA GLY A 146 -3.77 4.68 -13.70
C GLY A 146 -4.93 3.68 -13.75
N ASN A 147 -6.06 4.05 -14.37
CA ASN A 147 -7.27 3.23 -14.50
C ASN A 147 -7.02 1.95 -15.31
N GLU A 148 -6.15 1.98 -16.33
CA GLU A 148 -5.98 0.84 -17.24
C GLU A 148 -5.35 -0.39 -16.56
N HIS A 149 -4.43 -0.19 -15.61
CA HIS A 149 -3.79 -1.30 -14.90
C HIS A 149 -4.62 -1.73 -13.67
N LEU A 150 -5.28 -0.78 -13.02
CA LEU A 150 -6.18 -1.07 -11.91
C LEU A 150 -7.41 -1.87 -12.35
N SER A 151 -7.88 -1.69 -13.59
CA SER A 151 -9.02 -2.43 -14.13
C SER A 151 -8.81 -3.96 -14.12
N TYR A 152 -7.57 -4.43 -14.25
CA TYR A 152 -7.24 -5.86 -14.20
C TYR A 152 -6.87 -6.34 -12.79
N ALA A 153 -6.15 -5.54 -12.01
CA ALA A 153 -5.65 -5.96 -10.70
C ALA A 153 -6.70 -5.86 -9.59
N LEU A 154 -7.54 -4.82 -9.61
CA LEU A 154 -8.53 -4.57 -8.56
C LEU A 154 -9.58 -5.68 -8.44
N PRO A 155 -10.12 -6.24 -9.54
CA PRO A 155 -11.03 -7.40 -9.45
C PRO A 155 -10.42 -8.59 -8.71
N VAL A 156 -9.15 -8.89 -8.93
CA VAL A 156 -8.46 -10.01 -8.25
C VAL A 156 -8.36 -9.76 -6.75
N VAL A 157 -8.01 -8.53 -6.36
CA VAL A 157 -7.96 -8.10 -4.96
C VAL A 157 -9.35 -8.21 -4.32
N MET A 158 -10.39 -7.68 -4.97
CA MET A 158 -11.76 -7.72 -4.44
C MET A 158 -12.31 -9.15 -4.35
N ALA A 159 -12.04 -10.00 -5.34
CA ALA A 159 -12.42 -11.41 -5.28
C ALA A 159 -11.73 -12.12 -4.11
N LYS A 160 -10.43 -11.87 -3.88
CA LYS A 160 -9.71 -12.43 -2.73
C LYS A 160 -10.27 -11.92 -1.41
N MET A 161 -10.64 -10.64 -1.32
CA MET A 161 -11.28 -10.06 -0.14
C MET A 161 -12.56 -10.79 0.26
N MET A 162 -13.38 -11.20 -0.71
CA MET A 162 -14.61 -11.95 -0.43
C MET A 162 -14.32 -13.29 0.26
N ALA A 163 -13.16 -13.91 -0.03
CA ALA A 163 -12.78 -15.23 0.45
C ALA A 163 -11.95 -15.26 1.75
N VAL A 164 -11.44 -14.13 2.24
CA VAL A 164 -10.58 -14.07 3.44
C VAL A 164 -11.25 -13.35 4.62
N GLU A 165 -10.72 -13.56 5.82
CA GLU A 165 -11.15 -12.93 7.07
C GLU A 165 -9.94 -12.39 7.86
N GLY A 166 -10.20 -11.71 8.98
CA GLY A 166 -9.17 -11.31 9.94
C GLY A 166 -8.08 -10.42 9.34
N LYS A 167 -6.81 -10.71 9.63
CA LYS A 167 -5.67 -9.85 9.24
C LYS A 167 -5.52 -9.66 7.73
N GLN A 168 -5.78 -10.72 6.95
CA GLN A 168 -5.71 -10.65 5.50
C GLN A 168 -6.83 -9.76 4.94
N LEU A 169 -8.04 -9.85 5.49
CA LEU A 169 -9.14 -8.97 5.10
C LEU A 169 -8.86 -7.51 5.44
N GLU A 170 -8.35 -7.21 6.65
CA GLU A 170 -7.95 -5.85 7.07
C GLU A 170 -6.96 -5.24 6.08
N THR A 171 -5.96 -6.03 5.68
CA THR A 171 -4.93 -5.63 4.74
C THR A 171 -5.53 -5.25 3.39
N LEU A 172 -6.30 -6.15 2.80
CA LEU A 172 -6.85 -5.95 1.46
C LEU A 172 -7.90 -4.82 1.45
N MET A 173 -8.73 -4.71 2.50
CA MET A 173 -9.62 -3.58 2.69
C MET A 173 -8.85 -2.26 2.82
N GLY A 174 -7.72 -2.25 3.53
CA GLY A 174 -6.85 -1.09 3.60
C GLY A 174 -6.30 -0.67 2.25
N LEU A 175 -5.90 -1.62 1.41
CA LEU A 175 -5.46 -1.34 0.04
C LEU A 175 -6.59 -0.73 -0.79
N VAL A 176 -7.79 -1.33 -0.77
CA VAL A 176 -8.95 -0.81 -1.52
C VAL A 176 -9.39 0.56 -1.01
N SER A 177 -9.38 0.79 0.30
CA SER A 177 -9.68 2.10 0.89
C SER A 177 -8.72 3.18 0.39
N GLN A 178 -7.42 2.88 0.29
CA GLN A 178 -6.46 3.81 -0.26
C GLN A 178 -6.68 4.09 -1.74
N ILE A 179 -6.95 3.04 -2.54
CA ILE A 179 -7.30 3.22 -3.96
C ILE A 179 -8.55 4.10 -4.08
N SER A 180 -9.59 3.84 -3.28
CA SER A 180 -10.86 4.59 -3.26
C SER A 180 -10.67 6.07 -2.93
N ASN A 181 -9.72 6.41 -2.04
CA ASN A 181 -9.38 7.80 -1.73
C ASN A 181 -8.63 8.53 -2.86
N ILE A 182 -8.04 7.79 -3.81
CA ILE A 182 -7.27 8.35 -4.92
C ILE A 182 -8.11 8.37 -6.20
N ILE A 183 -8.80 7.27 -6.50
CA ILE A 183 -9.62 7.03 -7.70
C ILE A 183 -10.87 6.22 -7.28
N PRO A 184 -11.92 6.88 -6.77
CA PRO A 184 -13.13 6.19 -6.32
C PRO A 184 -13.86 5.47 -7.47
N GLU A 185 -13.79 5.98 -8.70
CA GLU A 185 -14.47 5.43 -9.87
C GLU A 185 -14.00 4.00 -10.20
N CYS A 186 -12.72 3.68 -9.94
CA CYS A 186 -12.18 2.33 -10.15
C CYS A 186 -12.87 1.29 -9.27
N VAL A 187 -13.11 1.61 -8.00
CA VAL A 187 -13.74 0.69 -7.05
C VAL A 187 -15.19 0.47 -7.44
N ILE A 188 -15.89 1.53 -7.82
CA ILE A 188 -17.31 1.47 -8.17
C ILE A 188 -17.52 0.68 -9.45
N HIS A 189 -16.74 0.98 -10.50
CA HIS A 189 -16.74 0.19 -11.72
C HIS A 189 -16.49 -1.30 -11.44
N CYS A 190 -15.55 -1.63 -10.55
CA CYS A 190 -15.28 -3.02 -10.18
C CYS A 190 -16.46 -3.67 -9.42
N LEU A 191 -17.14 -2.93 -8.55
CA LEU A 191 -18.32 -3.43 -7.82
C LEU A 191 -19.48 -3.74 -8.77
N GLU A 192 -19.72 -2.87 -9.74
CA GLU A 192 -20.82 -2.99 -10.70
C GLU A 192 -20.56 -4.10 -11.74
N SER A 193 -19.30 -4.25 -12.17
CA SER A 193 -18.97 -5.19 -13.26
C SER A 193 -18.63 -6.61 -12.83
N GLN A 194 -18.16 -6.84 -11.59
CA GLN A 194 -17.58 -8.14 -11.19
C GLN A 194 -18.21 -8.78 -9.95
N LEU A 195 -18.45 -7.99 -8.90
CA LEU A 195 -18.65 -8.54 -7.55
C LEU A 195 -20.10 -8.46 -7.05
N GLY A 196 -20.87 -7.50 -7.57
CA GLY A 196 -22.18 -7.15 -7.07
C GLY A 196 -22.10 -6.33 -5.79
N VAL A 197 -22.58 -5.09 -5.86
CA VAL A 197 -22.52 -4.10 -4.77
C VAL A 197 -23.08 -4.67 -3.45
N SER A 198 -24.22 -5.34 -3.49
CA SER A 198 -24.88 -5.89 -2.30
C SER A 198 -24.05 -6.96 -1.57
N ALA A 199 -23.35 -7.82 -2.31
CA ALA A 199 -22.50 -8.85 -1.72
C ALA A 199 -21.26 -8.24 -1.05
N PHE A 200 -20.64 -7.25 -1.68
CA PHE A 200 -19.51 -6.53 -1.11
C PHE A 200 -19.90 -5.77 0.17
N VAL A 201 -21.01 -5.03 0.13
CA VAL A 201 -21.55 -4.31 1.29
C VAL A 201 -21.86 -5.31 2.42
N GLN A 202 -22.45 -6.46 2.11
CA GLN A 202 -22.67 -7.51 3.09
C GLN A 202 -21.36 -7.98 3.73
N LYS A 203 -20.30 -8.22 2.95
CA LYS A 203 -18.98 -8.61 3.47
C LYS A 203 -18.41 -7.56 4.42
N MET A 204 -18.49 -6.28 4.05
CA MET A 204 -18.05 -5.17 4.89
C MET A 204 -18.80 -5.11 6.22
N VAL A 205 -20.14 -5.14 6.19
CA VAL A 205 -20.97 -5.01 7.39
C VAL A 205 -20.84 -6.24 8.29
N SER A 206 -20.74 -7.45 7.71
CA SER A 206 -20.47 -8.68 8.47
C SER A 206 -19.11 -8.63 9.18
N ALA A 207 -18.05 -8.19 8.51
CA ALA A 207 -16.73 -8.02 9.14
C ALA A 207 -16.77 -6.96 10.26
N LEU A 208 -17.54 -5.88 10.07
CA LEU A 208 -17.74 -4.85 11.07
C LEU A 208 -18.44 -5.42 12.32
N HIS A 209 -19.49 -6.22 12.13
CA HIS A 209 -20.17 -6.93 13.22
C HIS A 209 -19.31 -8.00 13.90
N ALA A 210 -18.43 -8.69 13.17
CA ALA A 210 -17.46 -9.60 13.76
C ALA A 210 -16.45 -8.84 14.64
N SER A 211 -16.16 -7.59 14.29
CA SER A 211 -15.25 -6.68 15.03
C SER A 211 -15.93 -5.82 16.12
N LYS A 212 -17.06 -6.27 16.69
CA LYS A 212 -17.74 -5.57 17.83
C LYS A 212 -16.79 -5.24 18.98
N LYS A 213 -15.81 -6.12 19.23
CA LYS A 213 -14.70 -5.86 20.15
C LYS A 213 -13.43 -5.55 19.33
N PRO A 214 -12.63 -4.57 19.76
CA PRO A 214 -11.36 -4.29 19.10
C PRO A 214 -10.45 -5.52 19.18
N SER A 215 -9.89 -5.91 18.03
CA SER A 215 -8.92 -7.01 17.96
C SER A 215 -7.49 -6.46 18.03
N PRO A 216 -6.61 -7.00 18.88
CA PRO A 216 -5.20 -6.63 18.88
C PRO A 216 -4.45 -7.15 17.64
N GLU A 217 -4.94 -8.21 16.98
CA GLU A 217 -4.30 -8.83 15.81
C GLU A 217 -4.52 -7.98 14.53
N TYR A 218 -5.69 -7.36 14.42
CA TYR A 218 -6.11 -6.51 13.30
C TYR A 218 -6.90 -5.29 13.82
N PRO A 219 -6.24 -4.32 14.48
CA PRO A 219 -6.91 -3.22 15.17
C PRO A 219 -7.49 -2.15 14.25
N ARG A 220 -7.11 -2.11 12.97
CA ARG A 220 -7.57 -1.13 11.98
C ARG A 220 -8.85 -1.58 11.28
N MET A 221 -9.24 -2.86 11.38
CA MET A 221 -10.40 -3.42 10.67
C MET A 221 -11.64 -2.50 10.68
N ARG A 222 -12.05 -2.02 11.86
CA ARG A 222 -13.19 -1.10 11.98
C ARG A 222 -12.97 0.20 11.23
N ARG A 223 -11.80 0.82 11.39
CA ARG A 223 -11.44 2.05 10.71
C ARG A 223 -11.45 1.89 9.19
N VAL A 224 -10.75 0.89 8.65
CA VAL A 224 -10.66 0.72 7.19
C VAL A 224 -12.01 0.40 6.55
N ILE A 225 -12.86 -0.37 7.23
CA ILE A 225 -14.25 -0.59 6.76
C ILE A 225 -15.01 0.73 6.71
N LEU A 226 -14.96 1.52 7.78
CA LEU A 226 -15.71 2.78 7.85
C LEU A 226 -15.19 3.85 6.88
N GLU A 227 -13.88 3.97 6.71
CA GLU A 227 -13.27 4.88 5.73
C GLU A 227 -13.67 4.49 4.30
N LEU A 228 -13.66 3.19 3.97
CA LEU A 228 -14.13 2.70 2.67
C LEU A 228 -15.63 2.91 2.49
N THR A 229 -16.45 2.68 3.51
CA THR A 229 -17.90 2.95 3.49
C THR A 229 -18.19 4.42 3.18
N ILE A 230 -17.55 5.34 3.90
CA ILE A 230 -17.70 6.78 3.67
C ILE A 230 -17.28 7.14 2.26
N SER A 231 -16.13 6.65 1.80
CA SER A 231 -15.63 6.92 0.45
C SER A 231 -16.62 6.44 -0.64
N ILE A 232 -17.20 5.25 -0.48
CA ILE A 232 -18.19 4.71 -1.42
C ILE A 232 -19.48 5.54 -1.40
N ILE A 233 -20.03 5.85 -0.22
CA ILE A 233 -21.28 6.62 -0.09
C ILE A 233 -21.12 8.04 -0.63
N GLU A 234 -20.01 8.70 -0.32
CA GLU A 234 -19.74 10.06 -0.81
C GLU A 234 -19.57 10.11 -2.33
N SER A 235 -18.96 9.06 -2.91
CA SER A 235 -18.78 8.98 -4.36
C SER A 235 -20.08 8.58 -5.07
N HIS A 236 -20.87 7.67 -4.50
CA HIS A 236 -22.10 7.13 -5.09
C HIS A 236 -23.20 6.99 -4.02
N PRO A 237 -23.94 8.08 -3.75
CA PRO A 237 -24.96 8.10 -2.69
C PRO A 237 -26.11 7.11 -2.86
N CYS A 238 -26.33 6.58 -4.07
CA CYS A 238 -27.35 5.57 -4.33
C CYS A 238 -27.12 4.25 -3.57
N TYR A 239 -25.89 3.98 -3.10
CA TYR A 239 -25.58 2.78 -2.34
C TYR A 239 -25.88 2.90 -0.84
N THR A 240 -26.25 4.09 -0.35
CA THR A 240 -26.62 4.31 1.06
C THR A 240 -27.75 3.38 1.51
N THR A 241 -28.76 3.17 0.68
CA THR A 241 -29.89 2.28 0.98
C THR A 241 -29.43 0.85 1.21
N ILE A 242 -28.50 0.34 0.39
CA ILE A 242 -27.92 -1.00 0.54
C ILE A 242 -27.19 -1.12 1.89
N PHE A 243 -26.39 -0.12 2.27
CA PHE A 243 -25.71 -0.12 3.57
C PHE A 243 -26.69 -0.11 4.75
N ILE A 244 -27.78 0.65 4.66
CA ILE A 244 -28.87 0.67 5.65
C ILE A 244 -29.49 -0.71 5.77
N GLU A 245 -29.94 -1.28 4.64
CA GLU A 245 -30.59 -2.60 4.58
C GLU A 245 -29.69 -3.71 5.13
N LYS A 246 -28.37 -3.61 4.93
CA LYS A 246 -27.40 -4.58 5.46
C LYS A 246 -27.08 -4.39 6.95
N GLY A 247 -27.63 -3.37 7.62
CA GLY A 247 -27.51 -3.19 9.07
C GLY A 247 -26.33 -2.32 9.52
N LEU A 248 -25.80 -1.44 8.65
CA LEU A 248 -24.66 -0.58 8.99
C LEU A 248 -24.94 0.29 10.24
N MET A 249 -26.14 0.86 10.38
CA MET A 249 -26.49 1.74 11.51
C MET A 249 -26.42 1.02 12.87
N GLU A 250 -26.84 -0.25 12.92
CA GLU A 250 -26.71 -1.09 14.10
C GLU A 250 -25.24 -1.36 14.42
N ALA A 251 -24.42 -1.63 13.40
CA ALA A 251 -22.98 -1.84 13.56
C ALA A 251 -22.29 -0.58 14.12
N LEU A 252 -22.62 0.60 13.60
CA LEU A 252 -22.06 1.89 14.04
C LEU A 252 -22.36 2.17 15.51
N THR A 253 -23.61 1.96 15.94
CA THR A 253 -24.04 2.18 17.33
C THR A 253 -23.29 1.26 18.31
N LYS A 254 -23.00 0.01 17.92
CA LYS A 254 -22.20 -0.92 18.73
C LYS A 254 -20.74 -0.50 18.85
N ILE A 255 -20.15 0.05 17.78
CA ILE A 255 -18.75 0.52 17.77
C ILE A 255 -18.59 1.75 18.65
N GLU A 256 -19.52 2.70 18.54
CA GLU A 256 -19.56 3.91 19.38
C GLU A 256 -19.58 3.57 20.88
N SER A 257 -20.27 2.50 21.24
CA SER A 257 -20.39 2.02 22.62
C SER A 257 -19.12 1.31 23.14
N ASN A 258 -18.15 0.98 22.27
CA ASN A 258 -16.94 0.23 22.64
C ASN A 258 -15.66 0.76 21.96
N PRO A 259 -15.28 2.02 22.22
CA PRO A 259 -14.07 2.62 21.66
C PRO A 259 -12.82 2.02 22.32
N SER A 260 -11.74 1.86 21.54
CA SER A 260 -10.46 1.41 22.09
C SER A 260 -9.31 2.33 21.76
N LYS A 261 -8.37 2.42 22.71
CA LYS A 261 -7.10 3.13 22.53
C LYS A 261 -6.22 2.43 21.49
N VAL A 262 -6.35 1.11 21.29
CA VAL A 262 -5.53 0.38 20.31
C VAL A 262 -5.78 0.84 18.86
N GLU A 263 -6.94 1.42 18.59
CA GLU A 263 -7.36 1.93 17.28
C GLU A 263 -6.87 3.35 17.00
N LYS A 264 -6.14 3.93 17.95
CA LYS A 264 -5.40 5.18 17.77
C LYS A 264 -4.02 4.92 17.18
N TYR A 265 -3.64 3.67 16.96
CA TYR A 265 -2.29 3.31 16.57
C TYR A 265 -2.25 2.50 15.29
N ARG A 266 -1.29 2.84 14.43
CA ARG A 266 -0.84 1.99 13.34
C ARG A 266 0.09 0.93 13.94
N ILE A 267 -0.31 -0.34 13.89
CA ILE A 267 0.60 -1.44 14.17
C ILE A 267 1.51 -1.60 12.96
N PHE A 268 2.77 -1.17 13.10
CA PHE A 268 3.85 -1.65 12.23
C PHE A 268 4.04 -3.15 12.53
N LEU A 269 4.07 -3.98 11.50
CA LEU A 269 4.60 -5.34 11.63
C LEU A 269 6.13 -5.27 11.43
N GLY A 270 6.89 -5.47 12.50
CA GLY A 270 8.36 -5.40 12.55
C GLY A 270 8.87 -5.10 13.97
N ASN A 271 10.19 -5.16 14.20
CA ASN A 271 10.80 -4.99 15.52
C ASN A 271 10.60 -3.56 16.10
N ALA A 272 9.52 -3.41 16.88
CA ALA A 272 9.19 -2.34 17.83
C ALA A 272 8.92 -0.91 17.28
N GLY A 273 7.64 -0.58 17.12
CA GLY A 273 7.16 0.81 17.07
C GLY A 273 5.64 0.91 16.88
N VAL A 274 4.94 1.50 17.85
CA VAL A 274 3.52 1.83 17.73
C VAL A 274 3.43 3.31 17.33
N VAL A 275 3.05 3.60 16.08
CA VAL A 275 2.92 4.99 15.61
C VAL A 275 1.48 5.42 15.79
N LEU A 276 1.25 6.60 16.38
CA LEU A 276 -0.09 7.17 16.46
C LEU A 276 -0.65 7.30 15.03
N GLU A 277 -1.86 6.79 14.83
CA GLU A 277 -2.56 6.98 13.58
C GLU A 277 -2.85 8.47 13.41
N SER A 278 -2.09 9.11 12.53
CA SER A 278 -2.35 10.48 12.11
C SER A 278 -3.68 10.51 11.37
N GLY A 279 -4.65 11.26 11.87
CA GLY A 279 -5.97 11.39 11.25
C GLY A 279 -7.10 11.55 12.27
N LEU A 280 -8.33 11.42 11.78
CA LEU A 280 -9.55 11.54 12.58
C LEU A 280 -9.67 10.37 13.57
N SER A 281 -10.27 10.62 14.74
CA SER A 281 -10.56 9.56 15.70
C SER A 281 -11.61 8.59 15.12
N LEU A 282 -11.59 7.32 15.53
CA LEU A 282 -12.60 6.36 15.09
C LEU A 282 -14.02 6.86 15.39
N LEU A 283 -14.24 7.45 16.57
CA LEU A 283 -15.54 8.03 16.94
C LEU A 283 -15.99 9.15 15.99
N PHE A 284 -15.05 9.98 15.54
CA PHE A 284 -15.37 11.01 14.54
C PHE A 284 -15.79 10.38 13.20
N ILE A 285 -15.09 9.32 12.77
CA ILE A 285 -15.43 8.59 11.54
C ILE A 285 -16.82 7.93 11.69
N VAL A 286 -17.13 7.33 12.83
CA VAL A 286 -18.46 6.77 13.14
C VAL A 286 -19.53 7.84 13.07
N ALA A 287 -19.31 9.02 13.68
CA ALA A 287 -20.26 10.13 13.63
C ALA A 287 -20.52 10.59 12.18
N ARG A 288 -19.46 10.73 11.37
CA ARG A 288 -19.60 11.07 9.94
C ARG A 288 -20.38 10.01 9.17
N ALA A 289 -20.11 8.73 9.40
CA ALA A 289 -20.83 7.63 8.76
C ALA A 289 -22.33 7.64 9.13
N LYS A 290 -22.67 7.89 10.41
CA LYS A 290 -24.07 8.03 10.85
C LYS A 290 -24.77 9.19 10.16
N ILE A 291 -24.13 10.35 10.10
CA ILE A 291 -24.66 11.53 9.41
C ILE A 291 -25.00 11.22 7.95
N LEU A 292 -24.11 10.55 7.22
CA LEU A 292 -24.34 10.18 5.81
C LEU A 292 -25.53 9.23 5.63
N ILE A 293 -25.78 8.37 6.61
CA ILE A 293 -26.89 7.42 6.61
C ILE A 293 -28.21 8.11 6.99
N ASP A 294 -28.18 8.97 8.00
CA ASP A 294 -29.36 9.68 8.53
C ASP A 294 -29.92 10.70 7.54
N TYR A 295 -29.09 11.34 6.70
CA TYR A 295 -29.55 12.24 5.64
C TYR A 295 -30.40 11.56 4.55
N SER A 296 -30.46 10.23 4.52
CA SER A 296 -31.27 9.45 3.57
C SER A 296 -32.50 8.78 4.19
N ALA A 297 -32.80 9.00 5.47
CA ALA A 297 -34.06 8.56 6.04
C ALA A 297 -35.20 9.38 5.42
N PRO A 298 -36.28 8.75 4.90
CA PRO A 298 -37.44 9.50 4.47
C PRO A 298 -37.95 10.30 5.68
N THR A 299 -38.06 11.62 5.53
CA THR A 299 -38.82 12.43 6.49
C THR A 299 -40.22 11.83 6.63
N PRO A 300 -40.72 11.65 7.87
CA PRO A 300 -42.02 11.05 8.12
C PRO A 300 -43.18 11.80 7.46
#